data_AF-A0A520JX27-F1
#
_entry.id   AF-A0A520JX27-F1
#
_cell.length_a   1.000
_cell.length_b   1.000
_cell.length_c   1.000
_cell.angle_alpha   90.00
_cell.angle_beta   90.00
_cell.angle_gamma   90.00
#
_symmetry.space_group_name_H-M   'P 1'
#
loop_
_entity.id
_entity.type
_entity.pdbx_description
1 polymer ?
#
loop_
_entity_poly.entity_id
_entity_poly.type
_entity_poly.pdbx_seq_one_letter_code
_entity_poly.pdbx_strand_id
1 'polypeptide(L)'
;MNKETVRNNRINMSSRLSKNSKINARLLVATSIVLSIFLMLSGTVSAADRTLPNRFSGGVTLDCVDAPVGTVINAYIGGELCGIVTVTTAGEYAQLGVLGDGGPDNGATITFMVGGVAAAQTAEWAVGGEPRQLNLIAADMTTYYGDVDGDGYGDLANTTEAMCSPPIGYVEDGTDCDDNDPAVHPGATEVCNGVDDNCDGVVDEGLTSTYYADDDADGYGDPDDTIMACALTAGYVANDGDCNDADAAINPGAVEVENDVDDNCDGVIDEGFCACDFCLALSAGWNFVSVPRRIDGANDALTVFNLDPANETCEYYDAGTGSCITNPANISVVPCQGYWVWKVNSETLCIDFKESAGSNVPPAQQLYAGWNMIGHIDMGDMPIDDGTSADFGSMASIEGKFSQVWMWTQESGWEIYPFGLNTMTPGQGYWIWMNEDAMMSGTP
;
A
#
# COMPACT_ATOMS: atom_id res chain seq x y z
N MET A 1 -11.37 -7.15 51.55
CA MET A 1 -12.49 -8.00 52.05
C MET A 1 -13.28 -8.48 50.84
N ASN A 2 -13.34 -9.80 50.68
CA ASN A 2 -14.28 -10.66 49.92
C ASN A 2 -14.51 -10.38 48.41
N LYS A 3 -14.05 -11.28 47.52
CA LYS A 3 -14.60 -12.63 47.15
C LYS A 3 -15.85 -12.48 46.27
N GLU A 4 -16.06 -13.17 45.15
CA GLU A 4 -15.58 -14.48 44.73
C GLU A 4 -15.79 -14.66 43.21
N THR A 5 -14.83 -15.32 42.56
CA THR A 5 -14.84 -15.78 41.17
C THR A 5 -15.62 -17.09 41.06
N VAL A 6 -16.48 -17.25 40.06
CA VAL A 6 -17.06 -18.57 39.71
C VAL A 6 -16.58 -18.99 38.32
N ARG A 7 -15.84 -20.11 38.33
CA ARG A 7 -15.32 -20.88 37.20
C ARG A 7 -16.21 -22.10 36.93
N ASN A 8 -16.06 -22.62 35.71
CA ASN A 8 -16.20 -24.01 35.26
C ASN A 8 -17.60 -24.56 34.95
N ASN A 9 -17.76 -25.08 33.73
CA ASN A 9 -18.06 -26.50 33.55
C ASN A 9 -17.69 -27.04 32.16
N ARG A 10 -16.62 -27.86 32.12
CA ARG A 10 -16.33 -28.89 31.11
C ARG A 10 -16.19 -30.18 31.91
N ILE A 11 -17.08 -31.17 31.74
CA ILE A 11 -16.84 -32.53 32.24
C ILE A 11 -17.40 -33.56 31.25
N ASN A 12 -16.47 -34.36 30.73
CA ASN A 12 -16.63 -35.70 30.16
C ASN A 12 -17.34 -36.64 31.16
N MET A 13 -18.23 -37.51 30.69
CA MET A 13 -18.49 -38.77 31.40
C MET A 13 -18.68 -39.94 30.44
N SER A 14 -17.69 -40.82 30.48
CA SER A 14 -17.77 -42.22 30.10
C SER A 14 -18.31 -43.06 31.26
N SER A 15 -18.77 -44.27 30.92
CA SER A 15 -18.87 -45.49 31.74
C SER A 15 -20.22 -45.91 32.38
N ARG A 16 -20.75 -47.00 31.80
CA ARG A 16 -21.25 -48.26 32.39
C ARG A 16 -22.04 -48.24 33.72
N LEU A 17 -23.26 -48.81 33.72
CA LEU A 17 -23.65 -50.08 34.40
C LEU A 17 -25.19 -50.31 34.53
N SER A 18 -25.67 -51.33 33.81
CA SER A 18 -26.51 -52.46 34.27
C SER A 18 -27.88 -52.26 34.98
N LYS A 19 -28.96 -52.86 34.44
CA LYS A 19 -29.55 -54.16 34.86
C LYS A 19 -30.94 -54.47 34.21
N ASN A 20 -30.99 -55.62 33.55
CA ASN A 20 -32.02 -56.69 33.57
C ASN A 20 -33.52 -56.43 33.32
N SER A 21 -34.03 -56.99 32.21
CA SER A 21 -34.92 -58.18 32.24
C SER A 21 -34.78 -58.94 30.88
N LYS A 22 -34.06 -60.07 30.83
CA LYS A 22 -34.55 -61.47 30.88
C LYS A 22 -35.84 -61.74 30.09
N ILE A 23 -35.71 -62.24 28.85
CA ILE A 23 -36.36 -63.50 28.42
C ILE A 23 -35.36 -64.28 27.54
N ASN A 24 -35.09 -65.52 27.93
CA ASN A 24 -34.21 -66.48 27.29
C ASN A 24 -34.95 -67.34 26.27
N ALA A 25 -34.29 -67.71 25.17
CA ALA A 25 -34.05 -69.09 24.72
C ALA A 25 -33.33 -69.02 23.36
N ARG A 26 -32.00 -69.20 23.32
CA ARG A 26 -31.31 -70.46 22.96
C ARG A 26 -31.73 -70.98 21.58
N LEU A 27 -30.88 -71.35 20.61
CA LEU A 27 -29.47 -71.73 20.51
C LEU A 27 -29.51 -72.73 19.33
N LEU A 28 -28.86 -72.48 18.20
CA LEU A 28 -27.90 -73.40 17.58
C LEU A 28 -27.40 -72.85 16.25
N VAL A 29 -26.07 -72.82 16.14
CA VAL A 29 -25.31 -72.75 14.90
C VAL A 29 -25.46 -74.10 14.19
N ALA A 30 -25.79 -74.08 12.90
CA ALA A 30 -25.62 -75.23 12.02
C ALA A 30 -25.24 -74.74 10.62
N THR A 31 -23.97 -74.96 10.29
CA THR A 31 -23.47 -75.14 8.92
C THR A 31 -24.33 -76.17 8.19
N SER A 32 -24.97 -75.80 7.08
CA SER A 32 -25.64 -76.76 6.20
C SER A 32 -25.35 -76.46 4.74
N ILE A 33 -24.53 -77.35 4.17
CA ILE A 33 -24.50 -77.78 2.78
C ILE A 33 -25.94 -77.89 2.26
N VAL A 34 -26.29 -77.13 1.23
CA VAL A 34 -27.55 -77.31 0.50
C VAL A 34 -27.30 -78.32 -0.61
N LEU A 35 -27.57 -79.59 -0.28
CA LEU A 35 -27.76 -80.67 -1.24
C LEU A 35 -29.27 -80.79 -1.51
N SER A 36 -29.59 -80.79 -2.79
CA SER A 36 -30.88 -80.96 -3.44
C SER A 36 -31.81 -82.01 -2.81
N ILE A 37 -33.11 -81.71 -2.72
CA ILE A 37 -34.21 -82.66 -2.97
C ILE A 37 -35.48 -81.87 -3.34
N PHE A 38 -36.07 -82.30 -4.47
CA PHE A 38 -37.34 -81.93 -5.08
C PHE A 38 -38.51 -81.82 -4.08
N LEU A 39 -39.24 -80.71 -4.14
CA LEU A 39 -40.69 -80.70 -3.88
C LEU A 39 -41.38 -79.87 -4.97
N MET A 40 -42.20 -80.54 -5.78
CA MET A 40 -42.97 -79.95 -6.86
C MET A 40 -44.04 -79.00 -6.31
N LEU A 41 -43.88 -77.72 -6.59
CA LEU A 41 -45.00 -76.79 -6.75
C LEU A 41 -45.11 -76.49 -8.24
N SER A 42 -46.19 -76.98 -8.85
CA SER A 42 -46.53 -76.78 -10.25
C SER A 42 -46.94 -75.33 -10.51
N GLY A 43 -45.95 -74.46 -10.64
CA GLY A 43 -45.97 -73.35 -11.59
C GLY A 43 -45.32 -73.86 -12.87
N THR A 44 -46.05 -73.83 -13.98
CA THR A 44 -45.49 -74.14 -15.30
C THR A 44 -44.44 -73.09 -15.63
N VAL A 45 -43.17 -73.38 -15.34
CA VAL A 45 -42.06 -72.75 -16.05
C VAL A 45 -42.12 -73.34 -17.44
N SER A 46 -42.60 -72.56 -18.40
CA SER A 46 -42.38 -72.87 -19.81
C SER A 46 -40.88 -73.06 -19.97
N ALA A 47 -40.44 -74.28 -20.28
CA ALA A 47 -39.11 -74.46 -20.84
C ALA A 47 -39.17 -73.80 -22.22
N ALA A 48 -38.97 -72.48 -22.26
CA ALA A 48 -38.64 -71.78 -23.47
C ALA A 48 -37.42 -72.52 -24.05
N ASP A 49 -37.60 -73.03 -25.26
CA ASP A 49 -36.59 -73.77 -25.99
C ASP A 49 -35.35 -72.87 -26.08
N ARG A 50 -34.31 -73.13 -25.28
CA ARG A 50 -33.11 -72.28 -25.25
C ARG A 50 -32.44 -72.42 -26.61
N THR A 51 -32.68 -71.43 -27.45
CA THR A 51 -32.10 -71.34 -28.79
C THR A 51 -30.57 -71.20 -28.70
N LEU A 52 -29.88 -71.50 -29.79
CA LEU A 52 -28.42 -71.36 -29.83
C LEU A 52 -28.01 -69.93 -29.44
N PRO A 53 -27.03 -69.77 -28.54
CA PRO A 53 -26.60 -68.45 -28.09
C PRO A 53 -26.02 -67.67 -29.26
N ASN A 54 -26.32 -66.37 -29.29
CA ASN A 54 -25.57 -65.44 -30.11
C ASN A 54 -24.13 -65.40 -29.62
N ARG A 55 -23.14 -65.49 -30.52
CA ARG A 55 -21.72 -65.56 -30.16
C ARG A 55 -20.99 -64.30 -30.61
N PHE A 56 -20.20 -63.72 -29.71
CA PHE A 56 -19.38 -62.54 -29.98
C PHE A 56 -17.91 -62.77 -29.64
N SER A 57 -17.05 -62.08 -30.38
CA SER A 57 -15.61 -61.99 -30.15
C SER A 57 -15.07 -60.69 -30.73
N GLY A 58 -13.95 -60.18 -30.24
CA GLY A 58 -13.32 -59.00 -30.80
C GLY A 58 -12.35 -58.34 -29.83
N GLY A 59 -11.98 -57.11 -30.14
CA GLY A 59 -11.20 -56.26 -29.25
C GLY A 59 -12.04 -55.74 -28.08
N VAL A 60 -11.42 -55.49 -26.93
CA VAL A 60 -12.08 -54.92 -25.77
C VAL A 60 -11.16 -53.94 -25.05
N THR A 61 -11.62 -52.69 -24.91
CA THR A 61 -10.94 -51.66 -24.13
C THR A 61 -11.75 -51.28 -22.91
N LEU A 62 -11.04 -50.95 -21.83
CA LEU A 62 -11.58 -50.39 -20.60
C LEU A 62 -10.76 -49.16 -20.25
N ASP A 63 -11.41 -48.03 -20.01
CA ASP A 63 -10.75 -46.73 -19.78
C ASP A 63 -9.75 -46.42 -20.90
N CYS A 64 -10.15 -46.75 -22.13
CA CYS A 64 -9.42 -46.46 -23.36
C CYS A 64 -8.05 -47.15 -23.51
N VAL A 65 -7.76 -48.13 -22.66
CA VAL A 65 -6.62 -49.04 -22.80
C VAL A 65 -7.12 -50.47 -23.01
N ASP A 66 -6.25 -51.34 -23.52
CA ASP A 66 -6.54 -52.78 -23.63
C ASP A 66 -7.03 -53.33 -22.30
N ALA A 67 -8.23 -53.90 -22.29
CA ALA A 67 -8.81 -54.40 -21.04
C ALA A 67 -7.88 -55.49 -20.47
N PRO A 68 -7.46 -55.39 -19.19
CA PRO A 68 -6.49 -56.32 -18.63
C PRO A 68 -7.06 -57.73 -18.51
N VAL A 69 -6.17 -58.73 -18.49
CA VAL A 69 -6.53 -60.13 -18.23
C VAL A 69 -7.29 -60.22 -16.90
N GLY A 70 -8.41 -60.92 -16.89
CA GLY A 70 -9.31 -61.02 -15.74
C GLY A 70 -10.49 -60.05 -15.76
N THR A 71 -10.52 -59.08 -16.69
CA THR A 71 -11.67 -58.20 -16.88
C THR A 71 -12.91 -59.01 -17.27
N VAL A 72 -14.03 -58.77 -16.60
CA VAL A 72 -15.30 -59.46 -16.86
C VAL A 72 -16.15 -58.64 -17.82
N ILE A 73 -16.69 -59.31 -18.84
CA ILE A 73 -17.65 -58.74 -19.79
C ILE A 73 -19.00 -59.41 -19.54
N ASN A 74 -20.00 -58.62 -19.19
CA ASN A 74 -21.37 -59.05 -18.96
C ASN A 74 -22.26 -58.57 -20.11
N ALA A 75 -23.12 -59.43 -20.64
CA ALA A 75 -24.10 -59.11 -21.67
C ALA A 75 -25.51 -59.22 -21.11
N TYR A 76 -26.36 -58.25 -21.41
CA TYR A 76 -27.72 -58.15 -20.89
C TYR A 76 -28.75 -58.02 -22.01
N ILE A 77 -29.94 -58.58 -21.78
CA ILE A 77 -31.14 -58.36 -22.61
C ILE A 77 -32.24 -57.88 -21.66
N GLY A 78 -32.82 -56.71 -21.91
CA GLY A 78 -33.87 -56.15 -21.04
C GLY A 78 -33.45 -55.96 -19.57
N GLY A 79 -32.14 -55.87 -19.29
CA GLY A 79 -31.57 -55.79 -17.94
C GLY A 79 -31.30 -57.14 -17.25
N GLU A 80 -31.67 -58.27 -17.87
CA GLU A 80 -31.33 -59.60 -17.37
C GLU A 80 -29.94 -60.04 -17.86
N LEU A 81 -29.12 -60.62 -16.98
CA LEU A 81 -27.78 -61.11 -17.33
C LEU A 81 -27.89 -62.39 -18.16
N CYS A 82 -27.49 -62.30 -19.43
CA CYS A 82 -27.69 -63.35 -20.43
C CYS A 82 -26.39 -63.95 -20.98
N GLY A 83 -25.24 -63.33 -20.69
CA GLY A 83 -23.93 -63.82 -21.08
C GLY A 83 -22.81 -63.26 -20.21
N ILE A 84 -21.75 -64.05 -20.02
CA ILE A 84 -20.55 -63.64 -19.28
C ILE A 84 -19.32 -64.24 -19.94
N VAL A 85 -18.25 -63.44 -20.05
CA VAL A 85 -16.91 -63.92 -20.41
C VAL A 85 -15.84 -63.16 -19.63
N THR A 86 -14.69 -63.79 -19.45
CA THR A 86 -13.51 -63.15 -18.85
C THR A 86 -12.43 -62.99 -19.91
N VAL A 87 -11.84 -61.81 -19.99
CA VAL A 87 -10.70 -61.49 -20.86
C VAL A 87 -9.51 -62.35 -20.46
N THR A 88 -9.03 -63.21 -21.38
CA THR A 88 -7.88 -64.09 -21.16
C THR A 88 -6.60 -63.59 -21.82
N THR A 89 -6.74 -62.73 -22.82
CA THR A 89 -5.66 -62.03 -23.53
C THR A 89 -5.98 -60.54 -23.42
N ALA A 90 -5.05 -59.72 -22.95
CA ALA A 90 -5.30 -58.28 -22.82
C ALA A 90 -5.78 -57.69 -24.15
N GLY A 91 -6.82 -56.87 -24.11
CA GLY A 91 -7.39 -56.23 -25.30
C GLY A 91 -8.30 -57.12 -26.15
N GLU A 92 -8.48 -58.40 -25.82
CA GLU A 92 -9.26 -59.34 -26.65
C GLU A 92 -10.23 -60.21 -25.85
N TYR A 93 -11.40 -60.46 -26.41
CA TYR A 93 -12.35 -61.43 -25.87
C TYR A 93 -12.86 -62.36 -26.97
N ALA A 94 -13.15 -63.61 -26.60
CA ALA A 94 -13.66 -64.60 -27.52
C ALA A 94 -14.73 -65.46 -26.87
N GLN A 95 -15.61 -66.03 -27.69
CA GLN A 95 -16.63 -66.99 -27.27
C GLN A 95 -17.67 -66.45 -26.27
N LEU A 96 -17.96 -65.14 -26.26
CA LEU A 96 -19.05 -64.60 -25.46
C LEU A 96 -20.40 -65.10 -26.02
N GLY A 97 -21.01 -66.06 -25.34
CA GLY A 97 -22.34 -66.56 -25.66
C GLY A 97 -23.42 -65.78 -24.91
N VAL A 98 -24.40 -65.25 -25.64
CA VAL A 98 -25.56 -64.56 -25.09
C VAL A 98 -26.80 -65.41 -25.32
N LEU A 99 -27.33 -65.98 -24.23
CA LEU A 99 -28.53 -66.81 -24.24
C LEU A 99 -29.78 -65.92 -24.28
N GLY A 100 -30.77 -66.31 -25.06
CA GLY A 100 -32.08 -65.67 -25.07
C GLY A 100 -33.20 -66.72 -25.04
N ASP A 101 -34.42 -66.26 -24.79
CA ASP A 101 -35.61 -67.09 -24.65
C ASP A 101 -36.30 -67.45 -25.98
N GLY A 102 -35.72 -67.01 -27.12
CA GLY A 102 -36.23 -67.29 -28.45
C GLY A 102 -37.14 -66.17 -28.96
N GLY A 103 -38.45 -66.40 -28.99
CA GLY A 103 -39.42 -65.52 -29.63
C GLY A 103 -39.48 -64.09 -29.04
N PRO A 104 -39.60 -63.92 -27.71
CA PRO A 104 -39.61 -62.60 -27.06
C PRO A 104 -38.31 -61.80 -27.22
N ASP A 105 -37.16 -62.46 -27.16
CA ASP A 105 -35.85 -61.79 -27.30
C ASP A 105 -35.43 -61.57 -28.76
N ASN A 106 -36.12 -62.15 -29.74
CA ASN A 106 -35.76 -61.99 -31.15
C ASN A 106 -35.94 -60.53 -31.60
N GLY A 107 -34.82 -59.88 -31.93
CA GLY A 107 -34.76 -58.46 -32.24
C GLY A 107 -34.46 -57.55 -31.05
N ALA A 108 -34.26 -58.11 -29.85
CA ALA A 108 -33.95 -57.34 -28.66
C ALA A 108 -32.50 -56.84 -28.67
N THR A 109 -32.27 -55.66 -28.10
CA THR A 109 -30.93 -55.09 -27.94
C THR A 109 -30.17 -55.78 -26.82
N ILE A 110 -28.96 -56.25 -27.14
CA ILE A 110 -27.95 -56.72 -26.22
C ILE A 110 -27.07 -55.53 -25.85
N THR A 111 -26.99 -55.23 -24.56
CA THR A 111 -26.09 -54.24 -23.98
C THR A 111 -24.94 -54.93 -23.25
N PHE A 112 -23.75 -54.34 -23.24
CA PHE A 112 -22.55 -54.93 -22.64
C PHE A 112 -21.97 -54.04 -21.54
N MET A 113 -21.44 -54.68 -20.50
CA MET A 113 -20.67 -54.02 -19.44
C MET A 113 -19.28 -54.66 -19.38
N VAL A 114 -18.22 -53.88 -19.51
CA VAL A 114 -16.81 -54.32 -19.43
C VAL A 114 -16.23 -53.79 -18.12
N GLY A 115 -15.78 -54.67 -17.22
CA GLY A 115 -15.22 -54.25 -15.94
C GLY A 115 -16.18 -53.48 -15.02
N GLY A 116 -17.47 -53.43 -15.35
CA GLY A 116 -18.47 -52.62 -14.66
C GLY A 116 -18.83 -51.29 -15.35
N VAL A 117 -18.17 -50.94 -16.46
CA VAL A 117 -18.45 -49.76 -17.28
C VAL A 117 -19.28 -50.16 -18.51
N ALA A 118 -20.27 -49.35 -18.88
CA ALA A 118 -21.10 -49.63 -20.07
C ALA A 118 -20.26 -49.51 -21.34
N ALA A 119 -20.36 -50.51 -22.22
CA ALA A 119 -19.72 -50.43 -23.53
C ALA A 119 -20.58 -49.61 -24.51
N ALA A 120 -19.94 -48.83 -25.37
CA ALA A 120 -20.62 -48.00 -26.37
C ALA A 120 -21.37 -48.84 -27.43
N GLN A 121 -20.90 -50.05 -27.72
CA GLN A 121 -21.48 -50.89 -28.76
C GLN A 121 -22.61 -51.77 -28.21
N THR A 122 -23.66 -51.90 -29.01
CA THR A 122 -24.76 -52.83 -28.79
C THR A 122 -24.88 -53.82 -29.94
N ALA A 123 -25.57 -54.93 -29.73
CA ALA A 123 -25.90 -55.87 -30.80
C ALA A 123 -27.37 -56.28 -30.73
N GLU A 124 -27.98 -56.65 -31.85
CA GLU A 124 -29.33 -57.22 -31.85
C GLU A 124 -29.26 -58.73 -31.62
N TRP A 125 -30.08 -59.28 -30.73
CA TRP A 125 -30.20 -60.71 -30.51
C TRP A 125 -31.09 -61.35 -31.59
N ALA A 126 -30.66 -62.47 -32.16
CA ALA A 126 -31.43 -63.20 -33.18
C ALA A 126 -31.43 -64.71 -32.95
N VAL A 127 -32.56 -65.36 -33.21
CA VAL A 127 -32.66 -66.83 -33.12
C VAL A 127 -31.68 -67.49 -34.10
N GLY A 128 -30.76 -68.29 -33.58
CA GLY A 128 -29.75 -68.98 -34.41
C GLY A 128 -28.73 -68.02 -35.04
N GLY A 129 -28.50 -66.85 -34.44
CA GLY A 129 -27.53 -65.88 -34.94
C GLY A 129 -26.13 -66.45 -35.11
N GLU A 130 -25.53 -66.21 -36.28
CA GLU A 130 -24.15 -66.59 -36.57
C GLU A 130 -23.15 -65.86 -35.66
N PRO A 131 -21.95 -66.42 -35.44
CA PRO A 131 -20.88 -65.71 -34.72
C PRO A 131 -20.56 -64.36 -35.36
N ARG A 132 -20.49 -63.31 -34.54
CA ARG A 132 -20.23 -61.93 -34.97
C ARG A 132 -18.98 -61.36 -34.31
N GLN A 133 -18.21 -60.60 -35.07
CA GLN A 133 -17.15 -59.79 -34.50
C GLN A 133 -17.72 -58.48 -33.97
N LEU A 134 -17.38 -58.12 -32.73
CA LEU A 134 -17.80 -56.89 -32.09
C LEU A 134 -16.64 -56.38 -31.23
N ASN A 135 -16.20 -55.15 -31.47
CA ASN A 135 -15.19 -54.52 -30.63
C ASN A 135 -15.90 -53.69 -29.56
N LEU A 136 -15.61 -53.95 -28.29
CA LEU A 136 -16.23 -53.28 -27.15
C LEU A 136 -15.31 -52.17 -26.62
N ILE A 137 -15.84 -50.96 -26.49
CA ILE A 137 -15.16 -49.82 -25.89
C ILE A 137 -15.98 -49.40 -24.68
N ALA A 138 -15.41 -49.50 -23.49
CA ALA A 138 -16.04 -49.05 -22.26
C ALA A 138 -15.18 -47.96 -21.62
N ALA A 139 -15.70 -46.75 -21.62
CA ALA A 139 -15.10 -45.57 -21.01
C ALA A 139 -16.22 -44.58 -20.68
N ASP A 140 -15.99 -43.73 -19.68
CA ASP A 140 -16.88 -42.60 -19.42
C ASP A 140 -16.76 -41.56 -20.54
N MET A 141 -17.84 -40.80 -20.75
CA MET A 141 -17.79 -39.66 -21.66
C MET A 141 -17.12 -38.49 -20.96
N THR A 142 -16.12 -37.90 -21.61
CA THR A 142 -15.48 -36.66 -21.17
C THR A 142 -16.02 -35.52 -22.01
N THR A 143 -16.31 -34.40 -21.36
CA THR A 143 -16.62 -33.14 -22.04
C THR A 143 -15.30 -32.50 -22.47
N TYR A 144 -15.22 -32.10 -23.73
CA TYR A 144 -14.11 -31.35 -24.30
C TYR A 144 -14.61 -30.00 -24.81
N TYR A 145 -13.71 -29.02 -24.85
CA TYR A 145 -13.96 -27.62 -25.16
C TYR A 145 -13.26 -27.24 -26.46
N GLY A 146 -13.91 -26.49 -27.34
CA GLY A 146 -13.31 -26.06 -28.59
C GLY A 146 -12.10 -25.17 -28.31
N ASP A 147 -11.01 -25.43 -29.02
CA ASP A 147 -9.74 -24.68 -28.96
C ASP A 147 -9.50 -24.11 -30.37
N VAL A 148 -10.04 -22.91 -30.58
CA VAL A 148 -10.13 -22.28 -31.90
C VAL A 148 -8.83 -21.58 -32.28
N ASP A 149 -8.10 -21.03 -31.33
CA ASP A 149 -6.84 -20.32 -31.56
C ASP A 149 -5.58 -21.18 -31.37
N GLY A 150 -5.71 -22.35 -30.74
CA GLY A 150 -4.68 -23.38 -30.66
C GLY A 150 -3.69 -23.21 -29.51
N ASP A 151 -4.07 -22.54 -28.42
CA ASP A 151 -3.19 -22.33 -27.26
C ASP A 151 -3.23 -23.46 -26.21
N GLY A 152 -4.22 -24.35 -26.32
CA GLY A 152 -4.39 -25.51 -25.45
C GLY A 152 -5.46 -25.36 -24.36
N TYR A 153 -6.11 -24.21 -24.28
CA TYR A 153 -7.32 -23.95 -23.50
C TYR A 153 -8.51 -23.81 -24.45
N GLY A 154 -9.73 -23.96 -23.94
CA GLY A 154 -10.90 -23.92 -24.80
C GLY A 154 -12.10 -23.23 -24.18
N ASP A 155 -13.05 -22.88 -25.04
CA ASP A 155 -14.26 -22.14 -24.67
C ASP A 155 -15.27 -23.01 -23.91
N LEU A 156 -15.60 -22.61 -22.69
CA LEU A 156 -16.61 -23.24 -21.82
C LEU A 156 -18.00 -23.33 -22.49
N ALA A 157 -18.33 -22.44 -23.41
CA ALA A 157 -19.59 -22.44 -24.16
C ALA A 157 -19.58 -23.36 -25.39
N ASN A 158 -18.40 -23.76 -25.88
CA ASN A 158 -18.23 -24.61 -27.06
C ASN A 158 -17.84 -26.04 -26.67
N THR A 159 -18.84 -26.85 -26.29
CA THR A 159 -18.61 -28.20 -25.75
C THR A 159 -18.94 -29.32 -26.73
N THR A 160 -18.19 -30.43 -26.61
CA THR A 160 -18.49 -31.71 -27.25
C THR A 160 -18.21 -32.85 -26.28
N GLU A 161 -18.79 -34.02 -26.54
CA GLU A 161 -18.54 -35.23 -25.75
C GLU A 161 -17.82 -36.25 -26.62
N ALA A 162 -16.72 -36.80 -26.11
CA ALA A 162 -16.02 -37.90 -26.74
C ALA A 162 -15.50 -38.88 -25.69
N MET A 163 -15.18 -40.08 -26.14
CA MET A 163 -14.50 -41.08 -25.32
C MET A 163 -13.01 -41.05 -25.68
N CYS A 164 -12.15 -41.22 -24.67
CA CYS A 164 -10.72 -41.50 -24.80
C CYS A 164 -9.80 -40.36 -25.20
N SER A 165 -10.20 -39.53 -26.15
CA SER A 165 -9.35 -38.45 -26.65
C SER A 165 -10.18 -37.27 -27.13
N PRO A 166 -9.66 -36.04 -27.00
CA PRO A 166 -10.31 -34.88 -27.57
C PRO A 166 -10.45 -35.04 -29.10
N PRO A 167 -11.59 -34.63 -29.68
CA PRO A 167 -11.70 -34.41 -31.12
C PRO A 167 -10.68 -33.37 -31.62
N ILE A 168 -10.41 -33.36 -32.93
CA ILE A 168 -9.52 -32.35 -33.52
C ILE A 168 -10.10 -30.94 -33.29
N GLY A 169 -9.29 -30.04 -32.75
CA GLY A 169 -9.70 -28.67 -32.41
C GLY A 169 -10.47 -28.57 -31.08
N TYR A 170 -10.30 -29.55 -30.19
CA TYR A 170 -10.86 -29.52 -28.84
C TYR A 170 -9.80 -29.92 -27.81
N VAL A 171 -9.96 -29.47 -26.57
CA VAL A 171 -9.10 -29.74 -25.41
C VAL A 171 -9.93 -30.09 -24.19
N GLU A 172 -9.30 -30.62 -23.14
CA GLU A 172 -10.00 -30.98 -21.89
C GLU A 172 -10.17 -29.78 -20.95
N ASP A 173 -9.31 -28.75 -21.08
CA ASP A 173 -9.38 -27.57 -20.24
C ASP A 173 -10.29 -26.50 -20.85
N GLY A 174 -11.33 -26.10 -20.12
CA GLY A 174 -12.39 -25.21 -20.60
C GLY A 174 -12.33 -23.81 -20.00
N THR A 175 -11.13 -23.36 -19.61
CA THR A 175 -10.91 -22.13 -18.82
C THR A 175 -10.44 -20.94 -19.65
N ASP A 176 -10.53 -21.03 -20.98
CA ASP A 176 -10.21 -19.92 -21.85
C ASP A 176 -11.27 -18.82 -21.74
N CYS A 177 -10.83 -17.58 -21.57
CA CYS A 177 -11.69 -16.40 -21.51
C CYS A 177 -11.83 -15.68 -22.86
N ASP A 178 -10.94 -15.91 -23.84
CA ASP A 178 -11.07 -15.47 -25.23
C ASP A 178 -10.45 -16.47 -26.23
N ASP A 179 -11.25 -17.48 -26.60
CA ASP A 179 -10.95 -18.54 -27.60
C ASP A 179 -10.80 -18.03 -29.05
N ASN A 180 -10.39 -16.78 -29.25
CA ASN A 180 -9.99 -16.23 -30.54
C ASN A 180 -8.61 -15.57 -30.50
N ASP A 181 -7.97 -15.48 -29.32
CA ASP A 181 -6.66 -14.87 -29.15
C ASP A 181 -5.74 -15.79 -28.33
N PRO A 182 -4.74 -16.44 -28.97
CA PRO A 182 -3.86 -17.40 -28.29
C PRO A 182 -2.87 -16.74 -27.32
N ALA A 183 -2.96 -15.43 -27.10
CA ALA A 183 -2.24 -14.71 -26.07
C ALA A 183 -3.07 -14.52 -24.79
N VAL A 184 -4.38 -14.80 -24.83
CA VAL A 184 -5.34 -14.60 -23.75
C VAL A 184 -5.78 -15.94 -23.20
N HIS A 185 -5.11 -16.42 -22.16
CA HIS A 185 -5.37 -17.74 -21.60
C HIS A 185 -4.86 -17.90 -20.18
N PRO A 186 -5.35 -18.89 -19.41
CA PRO A 186 -4.85 -19.19 -18.08
C PRO A 186 -3.32 -19.19 -17.96
N GLY A 187 -2.81 -18.29 -17.12
CA GLY A 187 -1.38 -18.16 -16.85
C GLY A 187 -0.55 -17.50 -17.96
N ALA A 188 -1.18 -16.82 -18.93
CA ALA A 188 -0.47 -15.89 -19.80
C ALA A 188 0.24 -14.79 -18.99
N THR A 189 1.16 -14.07 -19.62
CA THR A 189 1.80 -12.92 -18.98
C THR A 189 1.00 -11.67 -19.33
N GLU A 190 0.53 -10.96 -18.31
CA GLU A 190 -0.13 -9.68 -18.50
C GLU A 190 0.69 -8.73 -19.35
N VAL A 191 -0.02 -8.03 -20.23
CA VAL A 191 0.45 -6.91 -21.01
C VAL A 191 -0.53 -5.78 -20.77
N CYS A 192 -0.04 -4.57 -20.51
CA CYS A 192 -0.96 -3.46 -20.34
C CYS A 192 -1.67 -3.09 -21.67
N ASN A 193 -2.83 -3.68 -21.88
CA ASN A 193 -3.66 -3.54 -23.08
C ASN A 193 -5.15 -3.38 -22.72
N GLY A 194 -5.51 -3.43 -21.44
CA GLY A 194 -6.90 -3.35 -20.97
C GLY A 194 -7.67 -4.67 -21.13
N VAL A 195 -6.97 -5.78 -21.30
CA VAL A 195 -7.47 -7.16 -21.38
C VAL A 195 -6.95 -7.92 -20.16
N ASP A 196 -7.73 -8.88 -19.67
CA ASP A 196 -7.28 -9.86 -18.68
C ASP A 196 -6.60 -10.98 -19.49
N ASP A 197 -5.30 -10.83 -19.74
CA ASP A 197 -4.57 -11.75 -20.63
C ASP A 197 -4.45 -13.14 -19.99
N ASN A 198 -4.41 -13.24 -18.67
CA ASN A 198 -4.20 -14.50 -17.97
C ASN A 198 -5.47 -15.20 -17.46
N CYS A 199 -6.64 -14.63 -17.73
CA CYS A 199 -7.96 -15.12 -17.35
C CYS A 199 -8.18 -15.32 -15.83
N ASP A 200 -7.55 -14.52 -14.97
CA ASP A 200 -7.73 -14.59 -13.51
C ASP A 200 -8.87 -13.70 -12.98
N GLY A 201 -9.45 -12.88 -13.85
CA GLY A 201 -10.53 -11.94 -13.56
C GLY A 201 -10.06 -10.54 -13.19
N VAL A 202 -8.76 -10.25 -13.27
CA VAL A 202 -8.17 -8.93 -13.05
C VAL A 202 -7.50 -8.46 -14.34
N VAL A 203 -7.69 -7.19 -14.70
CA VAL A 203 -7.11 -6.61 -15.91
C VAL A 203 -5.80 -5.91 -15.56
N ASP A 204 -4.74 -6.18 -16.34
CA ASP A 204 -3.43 -5.54 -16.27
C ASP A 204 -2.80 -5.58 -14.84
N GLU A 205 -2.95 -6.67 -14.09
CA GLU A 205 -2.55 -6.69 -12.68
C GLU A 205 -1.03 -6.61 -12.50
N GLY A 206 -0.61 -5.77 -11.54
CA GLY A 206 0.81 -5.50 -11.30
C GLY A 206 1.49 -4.65 -12.38
N LEU A 207 0.78 -4.20 -13.41
CA LEU A 207 1.29 -3.32 -14.47
C LEU A 207 0.79 -1.87 -14.39
N THR A 208 -0.26 -1.62 -13.60
CA THR A 208 -0.82 -0.29 -13.39
C THR A 208 -0.14 0.45 -12.22
N SER A 209 -0.09 1.77 -12.33
CA SER A 209 0.30 2.70 -11.27
C SER A 209 -0.85 3.67 -11.02
N THR A 210 -0.94 4.19 -9.80
CA THR A 210 -1.84 5.28 -9.47
C THR A 210 -1.24 6.59 -9.96
N TYR A 211 -2.04 7.39 -10.66
CA TYR A 211 -1.74 8.77 -11.04
C TYR A 211 -2.82 9.69 -10.48
N TYR A 212 -2.46 10.95 -10.24
CA TYR A 212 -3.25 11.97 -9.55
C TYR A 212 -3.56 13.12 -10.51
N ALA A 213 -4.77 13.67 -10.50
CA ALA A 213 -5.14 14.78 -11.38
C ALA A 213 -4.24 16.00 -11.12
N ASP A 214 -3.95 16.77 -12.17
CA ASP A 214 -3.15 18.02 -12.13
C ASP A 214 -3.95 19.07 -12.91
N ASP A 215 -5.04 19.55 -12.30
CA ASP A 215 -6.08 20.36 -12.94
C ASP A 215 -5.63 21.81 -13.17
N ASP A 216 -4.75 22.33 -12.31
CA ASP A 216 -4.16 23.66 -12.43
C ASP A 216 -2.79 23.71 -13.15
N ALA A 217 -2.22 22.55 -13.45
CA ALA A 217 -1.03 22.34 -14.27
C ALA A 217 0.28 22.85 -13.65
N ASP A 218 0.44 22.72 -12.34
CA ASP A 218 1.66 23.09 -11.61
C ASP A 218 2.67 21.93 -11.43
N GLY A 219 2.22 20.70 -11.70
CA GLY A 219 3.03 19.48 -11.66
C GLY A 219 2.92 18.67 -10.37
N TYR A 220 2.10 19.11 -9.41
CA TYR A 220 1.62 18.32 -8.28
C TYR A 220 0.21 17.81 -8.58
N GLY A 221 -0.26 16.83 -7.80
CA GLY A 221 -1.57 16.27 -8.09
C GLY A 221 -2.42 15.97 -6.88
N ASP A 222 -3.73 15.98 -7.10
CA ASP A 222 -4.76 15.84 -6.07
C ASP A 222 -4.78 14.41 -5.48
N PRO A 223 -4.48 14.22 -4.18
CA PRO A 223 -4.57 12.91 -3.52
C PRO A 223 -5.98 12.28 -3.54
N ASP A 224 -7.04 13.08 -3.74
CA ASP A 224 -8.43 12.62 -3.76
C ASP A 224 -8.97 12.31 -5.18
N ASP A 225 -8.32 12.75 -6.26
CA ASP A 225 -8.67 12.41 -7.66
C ASP A 225 -7.58 11.56 -8.32
N THR A 226 -7.88 10.26 -8.46
CA THR A 226 -6.91 9.27 -8.95
C THR A 226 -7.42 8.43 -10.09
N ILE A 227 -6.49 8.00 -10.94
CA ILE A 227 -6.70 6.94 -11.93
C ILE A 227 -5.66 5.85 -11.76
N MET A 228 -6.04 4.61 -12.10
CA MET A 228 -5.10 3.52 -12.32
C MET A 228 -4.84 3.41 -13.81
N ALA A 229 -3.59 3.57 -14.22
CA ALA A 229 -3.18 3.43 -15.62
C ALA A 229 -1.76 2.87 -15.69
N CYS A 230 -1.36 2.33 -16.83
CA CYS A 230 -0.01 1.75 -17.00
C CYS A 230 1.04 2.76 -17.42
N ALA A 231 0.60 3.94 -17.83
CA ALA A 231 1.46 5.03 -18.20
C ALA A 231 0.80 6.34 -17.79
N LEU A 232 1.65 7.36 -17.62
CA LEU A 232 1.21 8.70 -17.29
C LEU A 232 0.20 9.20 -18.35
N THR A 233 -0.98 9.58 -17.87
CA THR A 233 -2.06 10.11 -18.71
C THR A 233 -1.99 11.64 -18.73
N ALA A 234 -2.35 12.25 -19.86
CA ALA A 234 -2.36 13.71 -19.95
C ALA A 234 -3.35 14.32 -18.94
N GLY A 235 -2.93 15.34 -18.18
CA GLY A 235 -3.71 15.93 -17.09
C GLY A 235 -3.57 15.19 -15.75
N TYR A 236 -2.62 14.25 -15.65
CA TYR A 236 -2.30 13.55 -14.40
C TYR A 236 -0.78 13.55 -14.16
N VAL A 237 -0.38 13.45 -12.89
CA VAL A 237 1.01 13.32 -12.41
C VAL A 237 1.18 12.10 -11.50
N ALA A 238 2.43 11.76 -11.16
CA ALA A 238 2.76 10.57 -10.37
C ALA A 238 2.84 10.83 -8.86
N ASN A 239 2.74 12.09 -8.43
CA ASN A 239 2.80 12.50 -7.03
C ASN A 239 1.43 13.02 -6.58
N ASP A 240 1.18 12.97 -5.27
CA ASP A 240 -0.08 13.27 -4.59
C ASP A 240 0.05 14.49 -3.67
N GLY A 241 0.95 15.41 -4.03
CA GLY A 241 1.40 16.47 -3.14
C GLY A 241 0.51 17.70 -3.09
N ASP A 242 -0.49 17.81 -3.95
CA ASP A 242 -1.27 19.04 -4.07
C ASP A 242 -2.40 19.11 -3.04
N CYS A 243 -2.38 20.14 -2.20
CA CYS A 243 -3.44 20.39 -1.22
C CYS A 243 -4.58 21.27 -1.77
N ASN A 244 -4.41 21.87 -2.95
CA ASN A 244 -5.41 22.63 -3.68
C ASN A 244 -5.17 22.64 -5.20
N ASP A 245 -5.59 21.56 -5.87
CA ASP A 245 -5.49 21.30 -7.32
C ASP A 245 -6.32 22.24 -8.23
N ALA A 246 -6.78 23.37 -7.68
CA ALA A 246 -7.46 24.43 -8.41
C ALA A 246 -6.67 25.74 -8.42
N ASP A 247 -5.50 25.80 -7.77
CA ASP A 247 -4.66 26.98 -7.66
C ASP A 247 -3.16 26.63 -7.67
N ALA A 248 -2.54 26.78 -8.84
CA ALA A 248 -1.13 26.50 -9.11
C ALA A 248 -0.12 27.29 -8.26
N ALA A 249 -0.57 28.20 -7.40
CA ALA A 249 0.25 28.88 -6.41
C ALA A 249 0.37 28.11 -5.08
N ILE A 250 -0.46 27.08 -4.86
CA ILE A 250 -0.56 26.32 -3.61
C ILE A 250 -0.10 24.89 -3.88
N ASN A 251 1.15 24.57 -3.55
CA ASN A 251 1.76 23.26 -3.77
C ASN A 251 3.07 23.07 -2.97
N PRO A 252 3.61 21.85 -2.82
CA PRO A 252 4.84 21.57 -2.08
C PRO A 252 6.09 22.35 -2.47
N GLY A 253 6.12 22.95 -3.66
CA GLY A 253 7.22 23.79 -4.14
C GLY A 253 7.02 25.29 -3.91
N ALA A 254 5.84 25.71 -3.44
CA ALA A 254 5.50 27.10 -3.23
C ALA A 254 6.27 27.70 -2.04
N VAL A 255 6.37 29.03 -2.05
CA VAL A 255 6.91 29.81 -0.94
C VAL A 255 5.73 30.41 -0.21
N GLU A 256 5.68 30.21 1.11
CA GLU A 256 4.67 30.82 1.97
C GLU A 256 4.53 32.33 1.73
N VAL A 257 3.30 32.81 1.81
CA VAL A 257 2.98 34.23 1.87
C VAL A 257 1.93 34.46 2.95
N GLU A 258 2.15 35.46 3.83
CA GLU A 258 1.26 35.78 4.96
C GLU A 258 -0.20 36.09 4.54
N ASN A 259 -0.99 35.04 4.31
CA ASN A 259 -2.32 35.09 3.68
C ASN A 259 -3.35 34.16 4.36
N ASP A 260 -3.01 33.53 5.49
CA ASP A 260 -3.80 32.53 6.20
C ASP A 260 -4.07 31.23 5.38
N VAL A 261 -3.24 30.92 4.39
CA VAL A 261 -3.25 29.70 3.57
C VAL A 261 -1.94 28.95 3.78
N ASP A 262 -2.00 27.62 3.75
CA ASP A 262 -0.83 26.75 3.66
C ASP A 262 -0.44 26.67 2.19
N ASP A 263 0.38 27.62 1.72
CA ASP A 263 0.73 27.71 0.29
C ASP A 263 1.64 26.55 -0.11
N ASN A 264 2.48 26.05 0.80
CA ASN A 264 3.44 25.01 0.50
C ASN A 264 2.98 23.59 0.85
N CYS A 265 1.72 23.42 1.25
CA CYS A 265 1.12 22.13 1.57
C CYS A 265 1.89 21.30 2.63
N ASP A 266 2.62 21.93 3.55
CA ASP A 266 3.38 21.22 4.60
C ASP A 266 2.55 20.96 5.88
N GLY A 267 1.32 21.48 5.91
CA GLY A 267 0.37 21.35 7.01
C GLY A 267 0.50 22.46 8.07
N VAL A 268 1.35 23.46 7.84
CA VAL A 268 1.50 24.67 8.65
C VAL A 268 1.03 25.86 7.81
N ILE A 269 0.51 26.89 8.47
CA ILE A 269 0.05 28.12 7.80
C ILE A 269 1.05 29.22 8.13
N ASP A 270 1.53 29.92 7.10
CA ASP A 270 2.35 31.13 7.17
C ASP A 270 3.67 30.97 7.97
N GLU A 271 4.33 29.81 7.93
CA GLU A 271 5.61 29.65 8.64
C GLU A 271 6.74 30.48 8.02
N GLY A 272 7.70 30.87 8.86
CA GLY A 272 8.78 31.76 8.44
C GLY A 272 8.40 33.24 8.37
N PHE A 273 7.11 33.59 8.51
CA PHE A 273 6.66 34.95 8.78
C PHE A 273 6.65 35.21 10.29
N CYS A 274 7.53 36.10 10.75
CA CYS A 274 7.49 36.60 12.11
C CYS A 274 6.36 37.64 12.21
N ALA A 275 5.30 37.35 12.98
CA ALA A 275 4.14 38.22 13.19
C ALA A 275 4.43 39.55 13.94
N CYS A 276 5.69 39.98 14.05
CA CYS A 276 6.17 41.14 14.79
C CYS A 276 7.21 41.93 13.98
N ASP A 277 7.39 43.21 14.27
CA ASP A 277 8.22 44.11 13.42
C ASP A 277 9.69 43.68 13.29
N PHE A 278 10.23 42.96 14.29
CA PHE A 278 11.62 42.52 14.31
C PHE A 278 11.83 41.27 15.16
N CYS A 279 12.53 40.29 14.58
CA CYS A 279 12.90 39.06 15.26
C CYS A 279 14.38 39.05 15.65
N LEU A 280 14.63 39.03 16.97
CA LEU A 280 15.97 38.99 17.55
C LEU A 280 16.30 37.57 18.01
N ALA A 281 17.16 36.88 17.25
CA ALA A 281 17.66 35.57 17.62
C ALA A 281 18.76 35.69 18.70
N LEU A 282 18.52 35.08 19.87
CA LEU A 282 19.50 34.96 20.95
C LEU A 282 19.91 33.50 21.09
N SER A 283 21.21 33.25 21.13
CA SER A 283 21.76 31.93 21.40
C SER A 283 22.02 31.74 22.89
N ALA A 284 22.05 30.49 23.35
CA ALA A 284 22.53 30.18 24.69
C ALA A 284 23.96 30.71 24.89
N GLY A 285 24.19 31.42 26.00
CA GLY A 285 25.43 32.14 26.29
C GLY A 285 25.29 33.65 26.15
N TRP A 286 26.42 34.35 26.00
CA TRP A 286 26.46 35.80 25.80
C TRP A 286 26.04 36.15 24.38
N ASN A 287 25.27 37.22 24.19
CA ASN A 287 24.89 37.76 22.89
C ASN A 287 25.20 39.25 22.91
N PHE A 288 25.85 39.77 21.88
CA PHE A 288 26.07 41.22 21.75
C PHE A 288 25.08 41.80 20.77
N VAL A 289 24.03 42.42 21.29
CA VAL A 289 22.84 42.78 20.53
C VAL A 289 22.50 44.26 20.62
N SER A 290 21.63 44.70 19.73
CA SER A 290 20.99 46.01 19.80
C SER A 290 19.56 45.92 19.29
N VAL A 291 18.79 46.98 19.53
CA VAL A 291 17.42 47.10 19.01
C VAL A 291 17.38 48.32 18.09
N PRO A 292 17.01 48.17 16.80
CA PRO A 292 17.20 49.21 15.81
C PRO A 292 16.23 50.40 15.94
N ARG A 293 15.03 50.16 16.50
CA ARG A 293 13.96 51.16 16.58
C ARG A 293 13.31 51.19 17.96
N ARG A 294 12.55 52.24 18.23
CA ARG A 294 11.90 52.43 19.54
C ARG A 294 10.83 51.35 19.73
N ILE A 295 10.98 50.57 20.79
CA ILE A 295 10.06 49.48 21.16
C ILE A 295 8.66 50.04 21.49
N ASP A 296 7.61 49.37 21.01
CA ASP A 296 6.25 49.62 21.48
C ASP A 296 5.98 48.93 22.82
N GLY A 297 5.33 49.64 23.74
CA GLY A 297 5.11 49.16 25.10
C GLY A 297 6.32 49.30 26.04
N ALA A 298 6.57 48.24 26.84
CA ALA A 298 7.57 48.23 27.91
C ALA A 298 8.99 48.03 27.34
N ASN A 299 9.92 48.89 27.76
CA ASN A 299 11.28 48.91 27.21
C ASN A 299 12.37 48.60 28.26
N ASP A 300 12.03 47.99 29.39
CA ASP A 300 13.04 47.47 30.32
C ASP A 300 13.65 46.17 29.79
N ALA A 301 14.93 45.94 30.08
CA ALA A 301 15.67 44.78 29.54
C ALA A 301 15.10 43.43 29.99
N LEU A 302 14.48 43.33 31.17
CA LEU A 302 13.84 42.10 31.63
C LEU A 302 12.71 41.70 30.68
N THR A 303 11.87 42.67 30.32
CA THR A 303 10.74 42.44 29.42
C THR A 303 11.19 42.23 27.98
N VAL A 304 12.05 43.12 27.47
CA VAL A 304 12.46 43.12 26.05
C VAL A 304 13.25 41.87 25.67
N PHE A 305 14.16 41.42 26.54
CA PHE A 305 14.98 40.24 26.29
C PHE A 305 14.43 38.95 26.92
N ASN A 306 13.19 39.01 27.44
CA ASN A 306 12.51 37.92 28.15
C ASN A 306 13.44 37.21 29.16
N LEU A 307 14.04 37.96 30.08
CA LEU A 307 15.08 37.44 30.96
C LEU A 307 14.50 36.80 32.23
N ASP A 308 14.94 35.59 32.55
CA ASP A 308 14.77 35.02 33.90
C ASP A 308 15.66 35.79 34.90
N PRO A 309 15.08 36.55 35.85
CA PRO A 309 15.86 37.35 36.80
C PRO A 309 16.77 36.51 37.73
N ALA A 310 16.57 35.20 37.80
CA ALA A 310 17.35 34.31 38.65
C ALA A 310 18.71 33.91 38.04
N ASN A 311 18.82 33.84 36.71
CA ASN A 311 19.98 33.24 36.03
C ASN A 311 20.33 33.85 34.66
N GLU A 312 19.53 34.77 34.14
CA GLU A 312 19.79 35.54 32.93
C GLU A 312 20.08 37.00 33.27
N THR A 313 20.86 37.67 32.43
CA THR A 313 21.24 39.07 32.68
C THR A 313 21.43 39.85 31.39
N CYS A 314 21.36 41.17 31.53
CA CYS A 314 21.67 42.14 30.51
C CYS A 314 22.64 43.17 31.10
N GLU A 315 23.63 43.57 30.32
CA GLU A 315 24.62 44.57 30.68
C GLU A 315 24.79 45.59 29.57
N TYR A 316 25.00 46.85 29.92
CA TYR A 316 25.47 47.86 28.98
C TYR A 316 26.57 48.71 29.62
N TYR A 317 27.50 49.18 28.79
CA TYR A 317 28.59 50.04 29.23
C TYR A 317 28.22 51.52 29.07
N ASP A 318 28.19 52.23 30.19
CA ASP A 318 28.03 53.68 30.22
C ASP A 318 29.41 54.34 30.15
N ALA A 319 29.75 54.86 28.97
CA ALA A 319 31.02 55.52 28.72
C ALA A 319 31.16 56.86 29.47
N GLY A 320 30.06 57.53 29.82
CA GLY A 320 30.09 58.79 30.56
C GLY A 320 30.54 58.60 32.01
N THR A 321 30.23 57.44 32.60
CA THR A 321 30.66 57.06 33.95
C THR A 321 31.82 56.05 33.96
N GLY A 322 32.16 55.47 32.80
CA GLY A 322 33.19 54.46 32.65
C GLY A 322 32.84 53.13 33.34
N SER A 323 31.56 52.79 33.46
CA SER A 323 31.07 51.67 34.26
C SER A 323 30.04 50.81 33.52
N CYS A 324 30.06 49.50 33.74
CA CYS A 324 29.00 48.60 33.26
C CYS A 324 27.80 48.66 34.20
N ILE A 325 26.60 48.87 33.64
CA ILE A 325 25.34 48.69 34.33
C ILE A 325 24.87 47.26 34.08
N THR A 326 24.69 46.49 35.15
CA THR A 326 24.47 45.03 35.07
C THR A 326 23.18 44.55 35.72
N ASN A 327 22.39 45.46 36.31
CA ASN A 327 21.07 45.11 36.84
C ASN A 327 20.02 45.34 35.74
N PRO A 328 19.42 44.29 35.14
CA PRO A 328 18.51 44.44 34.01
C PRO A 328 17.29 45.32 34.30
N ALA A 329 16.81 45.33 35.55
CA ALA A 329 15.69 46.18 35.98
C ALA A 329 16.01 47.69 35.91
N ASN A 330 17.30 48.06 35.83
CA ASN A 330 17.76 49.43 35.70
C ASN A 330 18.17 49.78 34.26
N ILE A 331 17.99 48.85 33.30
CA ILE A 331 18.40 49.04 31.91
C ILE A 331 17.14 49.24 31.06
N SER A 332 17.04 50.42 30.46
CA SER A 332 16.08 50.67 29.39
C SER A 332 16.73 50.36 28.04
N VAL A 333 16.09 49.50 27.26
CA VAL A 333 16.47 49.17 25.89
C VAL A 333 16.01 50.31 24.98
N VAL A 334 16.96 50.91 24.29
CA VAL A 334 16.75 52.05 23.40
C VAL A 334 17.59 51.86 22.14
N PRO A 335 17.18 52.46 21.00
CA PRO A 335 18.01 52.49 19.81
C PRO A 335 19.35 53.19 20.05
N CYS A 336 20.28 53.00 19.11
CA CYS A 336 21.66 53.50 19.16
C CYS A 336 22.56 52.77 20.16
N GLN A 337 22.01 52.07 21.15
CA GLN A 337 22.76 51.45 22.24
C GLN A 337 22.98 49.95 22.00
N GLY A 338 24.18 49.47 22.37
CA GLY A 338 24.50 48.04 22.40
C GLY A 338 24.34 47.43 23.79
N TYR A 339 23.99 46.15 23.84
CA TYR A 339 23.71 45.38 25.06
C TYR A 339 24.36 44.00 25.02
N TRP A 340 24.99 43.60 26.11
CA TRP A 340 25.37 42.21 26.34
C TRP A 340 24.23 41.48 27.03
N VAL A 341 23.73 40.42 26.43
CA VAL A 341 22.61 39.62 26.95
C VAL A 341 23.05 38.19 27.15
N TRP A 342 23.00 37.70 28.40
CA TRP A 342 23.25 36.30 28.72
C TRP A 342 21.94 35.52 28.77
N LYS A 343 21.82 34.48 27.95
CA LYS A 343 20.69 33.54 27.95
C LYS A 343 21.13 32.14 28.37
N VAL A 344 20.28 31.44 29.12
CA VAL A 344 20.52 30.04 29.49
C VAL A 344 20.20 29.11 28.31
N ASN A 345 19.13 29.41 27.57
CA ASN A 345 18.71 28.67 26.38
C ASN A 345 18.59 29.61 25.18
N SER A 346 18.79 29.08 23.97
CA SER A 346 18.53 29.83 22.75
C SER A 346 17.04 30.14 22.62
N GLU A 347 16.71 31.33 22.11
CA GLU A 347 15.36 31.85 21.96
C GLU A 347 15.32 32.89 20.84
N THR A 348 14.24 32.93 20.07
CA THR A 348 13.96 34.03 19.13
C THR A 348 12.89 34.92 19.76
N LEU A 349 13.21 36.19 19.92
CA LEU A 349 12.33 37.18 20.51
C LEU A 349 11.60 37.97 19.44
N CYS A 350 10.32 38.22 19.67
CA CYS A 350 9.52 39.14 18.87
C CYS A 350 9.53 40.53 19.48
N ILE A 351 9.89 41.54 18.69
CA ILE A 351 9.95 42.95 19.12
C ILE A 351 9.11 43.79 18.16
N ASP A 352 8.06 44.42 18.69
CA ASP A 352 7.26 45.40 17.97
C ASP A 352 7.80 46.82 18.19
N PHE A 353 7.78 47.64 17.15
CA PHE A 353 8.22 49.02 17.21
C PHE A 353 7.05 49.98 17.23
N LYS A 354 7.26 51.15 17.85
CA LYS A 354 6.29 52.22 17.78
C LYS A 354 6.15 52.70 16.35
N GLU A 355 4.91 52.73 15.86
CA GLU A 355 4.57 53.47 14.65
C GLU A 355 5.06 54.92 14.76
N SER A 356 5.54 55.47 13.66
CA SER A 356 6.23 56.77 13.54
C SER A 356 5.34 58.01 13.84
N ALA A 357 4.21 57.84 14.52
CA ALA A 357 3.14 58.83 14.62
C ALA A 357 3.33 59.97 15.65
N GLY A 358 4.54 60.29 16.15
CA GLY A 358 4.59 61.38 17.16
C GLY A 358 5.90 62.02 17.60
N SER A 359 7.08 61.57 17.18
CA SER A 359 8.33 62.25 17.55
C SER A 359 9.30 62.27 16.40
N ASN A 360 9.34 63.38 15.66
CA ASN A 360 10.38 63.70 14.68
C ASN A 360 11.79 63.86 15.31
N VAL A 361 11.98 63.44 16.56
CA VAL A 361 13.26 63.48 17.27
C VAL A 361 13.92 62.11 17.14
N PRO A 362 14.93 61.97 16.27
CA PRO A 362 15.65 60.72 16.12
C PRO A 362 16.26 60.29 17.47
N PRO A 363 16.32 58.98 17.74
CA PRO A 363 17.06 58.49 18.90
C PRO A 363 18.52 58.97 18.80
N ALA A 364 19.15 59.23 19.93
CA ALA A 364 20.53 59.70 19.94
C ALA A 364 21.27 59.20 21.18
N GLN A 365 22.57 58.96 21.03
CA GLN A 365 23.48 58.54 22.07
C GLN A 365 24.70 59.45 22.09
N GLN A 366 25.00 60.01 23.27
CA GLN A 366 26.25 60.71 23.50
C GLN A 366 27.38 59.68 23.60
N LEU A 367 28.41 59.86 22.79
CA LEU A 367 29.64 59.10 22.81
C LEU A 367 30.77 59.93 23.40
N TYR A 368 31.67 59.26 24.11
CA TYR A 368 32.82 59.87 24.79
C TYR A 368 34.12 59.34 24.21
N ALA A 369 35.19 60.13 24.24
CA ALA A 369 36.52 59.67 23.86
C ALA A 369 36.90 58.38 24.61
N GLY A 370 37.33 57.35 23.86
CA GLY A 370 37.54 55.99 24.36
C GLY A 370 36.46 55.01 23.88
N TRP A 371 36.31 53.90 24.60
CA TRP A 371 35.36 52.83 24.25
C TRP A 371 33.91 53.23 24.53
N ASN A 372 33.01 52.91 23.61
CA ASN A 372 31.57 53.02 23.76
C ASN A 372 30.91 51.74 23.22
N MET A 373 29.74 51.37 23.76
CA MET A 373 28.86 50.37 23.16
C MET A 373 27.78 51.08 22.35
N ILE A 374 27.61 50.69 21.10
CA ILE A 374 26.61 51.21 20.18
C ILE A 374 25.80 50.07 19.58
N GLY A 375 24.64 50.43 19.02
CA GLY A 375 23.71 49.54 18.37
C GLY A 375 23.33 50.03 16.98
N HIS A 376 22.75 49.13 16.20
CA HIS A 376 22.15 49.43 14.92
C HIS A 376 20.95 50.38 15.09
N ILE A 377 20.60 51.13 14.06
CA ILE A 377 19.61 52.23 14.10
C ILE A 377 18.66 52.25 12.90
N ASP A 378 18.68 51.19 12.09
CA ASP A 378 17.80 50.98 10.95
C ASP A 378 17.41 49.48 10.82
N MET A 379 16.50 49.15 9.91
CA MET A 379 16.00 47.80 9.65
C MET A 379 16.72 47.08 8.51
N GLY A 380 17.49 47.78 7.69
CA GLY A 380 18.36 47.19 6.66
C GLY A 380 19.83 47.23 7.08
N ASP A 381 20.67 46.39 6.46
CA ASP A 381 22.12 46.47 6.64
C ASP A 381 22.65 47.85 6.22
N MET A 382 23.54 48.43 7.02
CA MET A 382 24.11 49.75 6.77
C MET A 382 25.62 49.67 6.53
N PRO A 383 26.17 50.27 5.46
CA PRO A 383 27.61 50.31 5.27
C PRO A 383 28.31 51.13 6.36
N ILE A 384 29.50 50.72 6.81
CA ILE A 384 30.38 51.56 7.64
C ILE A 384 31.38 52.25 6.69
N ASP A 385 31.07 53.49 6.30
CA ASP A 385 31.92 54.30 5.41
C ASP A 385 33.34 54.50 5.98
N ASP A 386 34.34 54.23 5.14
CA ASP A 386 35.78 54.27 5.39
C ASP A 386 36.42 55.64 5.07
N GLY A 387 35.59 56.65 4.79
CA GLY A 387 35.99 58.04 4.59
C GLY A 387 35.85 58.54 3.15
N THR A 388 34.87 58.04 2.39
CA THR A 388 34.50 58.63 1.08
C THR A 388 33.01 58.92 0.99
N SER A 389 32.69 60.20 0.82
CA SER A 389 31.35 60.80 0.89
C SER A 389 30.17 59.93 0.38
N ALA A 390 29.23 59.74 1.31
CA ALA A 390 27.87 59.18 1.22
C ALA A 390 27.79 57.67 1.43
N ASP A 391 27.48 57.22 2.65
CA ASP A 391 26.11 56.92 3.08
C ASP A 391 26.08 56.41 4.53
N PHE A 392 25.85 57.33 5.47
CA PHE A 392 25.32 57.03 6.79
C PHE A 392 23.96 57.73 6.88
N GLY A 393 22.86 56.98 6.92
CA GLY A 393 21.54 57.55 7.17
C GLY A 393 21.39 58.20 8.56
N SER A 394 22.43 58.15 9.42
CA SER A 394 22.28 58.43 10.84
C SER A 394 23.60 58.68 11.60
N MET A 395 24.73 58.01 11.30
CA MET A 395 26.03 58.28 11.96
C MET A 395 26.93 59.33 11.28
N ALA A 396 26.43 60.11 10.31
CA ALA A 396 27.18 61.20 9.68
C ALA A 396 27.77 62.20 10.70
N SER A 397 27.20 62.28 11.90
CA SER A 397 27.68 63.11 13.00
C SER A 397 29.00 62.65 13.64
N ILE A 398 29.42 61.39 13.42
CA ILE A 398 30.65 60.83 14.02
C ILE A 398 31.71 60.38 12.99
N GLU A 399 31.50 60.68 11.72
CA GLU A 399 32.47 60.42 10.64
C GLU A 399 33.85 61.03 10.95
N GLY A 400 34.91 60.24 10.77
CA GLY A 400 36.29 60.65 11.08
C GLY A 400 36.63 60.82 12.57
N LYS A 401 35.67 60.55 13.47
CA LYS A 401 35.85 60.73 14.93
C LYS A 401 36.14 59.44 15.68
N PHE A 402 36.12 58.29 15.02
CA PHE A 402 36.48 56.99 15.60
C PHE A 402 37.65 56.36 14.84
N SER A 403 38.30 55.36 15.44
CA SER A 403 39.43 54.65 14.82
C SER A 403 39.35 53.14 14.90
N GLN A 404 38.31 52.59 15.53
CA GLN A 404 38.17 51.14 15.67
C GLN A 404 36.72 50.75 15.95
N VAL A 405 36.26 49.66 15.34
CA VAL A 405 34.98 49.01 15.66
C VAL A 405 35.21 47.52 15.89
N TRP A 406 34.65 46.97 16.98
CA TRP A 406 34.66 45.53 17.26
C TRP A 406 33.23 45.00 17.29
N MET A 407 33.06 43.83 16.71
CA MET A 407 31.83 43.05 16.78
C MET A 407 32.11 41.74 17.51
N TRP A 408 31.07 41.17 18.09
CA TRP A 408 31.13 39.82 18.63
C TRP A 408 29.99 38.99 18.04
N THR A 409 30.32 37.80 17.55
CA THR A 409 29.36 36.82 17.06
C THR A 409 29.56 35.48 17.78
N GLN A 410 28.50 34.67 17.84
CA GLN A 410 28.58 33.32 18.39
C GLN A 410 29.52 32.41 17.58
N GLU A 411 29.57 32.61 16.27
CA GLU A 411 30.34 31.76 15.34
C GLU A 411 31.83 32.07 15.35
N SER A 412 32.19 33.36 15.31
CA SER A 412 33.58 33.80 15.14
C SER A 412 34.22 34.35 16.42
N GLY A 413 33.43 34.62 17.46
CA GLY A 413 33.89 35.35 18.64
C GLY A 413 34.17 36.82 18.31
N TRP A 414 35.31 37.34 18.76
CA TRP A 414 35.69 38.74 18.54
C TRP A 414 36.21 38.98 17.13
N GLU A 415 35.53 39.86 16.40
CA GLU A 415 35.94 40.34 15.09
C GLU A 415 36.37 41.81 15.22
N ILE A 416 37.63 42.09 14.85
CA ILE A 416 38.29 43.38 15.04
C ILE A 416 38.45 44.07 13.69
N TYR A 417 37.93 45.29 13.58
CA TYR A 417 37.98 46.07 12.36
C TYR A 417 38.69 47.42 12.58
N PRO A 418 40.01 47.50 12.28
CA PRO A 418 40.80 48.72 12.45
C PRO A 418 40.41 49.86 11.51
N PHE A 419 39.69 49.56 10.42
CA PHE A 419 39.25 50.54 9.42
C PHE A 419 37.73 50.52 9.20
N GLY A 420 36.96 49.86 10.08
CA GLY A 420 35.50 49.69 9.96
C GLY A 420 35.08 48.31 9.44
N LEU A 421 33.86 47.87 9.77
CA LEU A 421 33.19 46.74 9.11
C LEU A 421 32.79 47.16 7.70
N ASN A 422 32.44 46.22 6.82
CA ASN A 422 31.79 46.61 5.57
C ASN A 422 30.37 47.10 5.83
N THR A 423 29.65 46.43 6.73
CA THR A 423 28.28 46.76 7.12
C THR A 423 28.05 46.50 8.62
N MET A 424 27.12 47.25 9.22
CA MET A 424 26.44 46.89 10.46
C MET A 424 25.12 46.22 10.11
N THR A 425 24.69 45.28 10.94
CA THR A 425 23.48 44.49 10.75
C THR A 425 22.48 44.77 11.89
N PRO A 426 21.18 44.92 11.57
CA PRO A 426 20.13 45.03 12.58
C PRO A 426 20.20 43.91 13.62
N GLY A 427 19.98 44.25 14.89
CA GLY A 427 20.02 43.27 15.99
C GLY A 427 21.40 43.06 16.60
N GLN A 428 22.48 43.48 15.95
CA GLN A 428 23.85 43.31 16.46
C GLN A 428 24.35 44.52 17.25
N GLY A 429 25.11 44.27 18.31
CA GLY A 429 25.81 45.30 19.09
C GLY A 429 27.27 45.47 18.64
N TYR A 430 27.82 46.67 18.84
CA TYR A 430 29.19 47.00 18.45
C TYR A 430 29.93 47.78 19.53
N TRP A 431 31.22 47.52 19.68
CA TRP A 431 32.13 48.37 20.42
C TRP A 431 32.79 49.34 19.47
N ILE A 432 32.85 50.62 19.82
CA ILE A 432 33.49 51.66 19.02
C ILE A 432 34.50 52.43 19.87
N TRP A 433 35.70 52.64 19.32
CA TRP A 433 36.72 53.51 19.92
C TRP A 433 36.64 54.90 19.31
N MET A 434 36.19 55.87 20.11
CA MET A 434 36.10 57.26 19.73
C MET A 434 37.40 58.01 20.04
N ASN A 435 37.88 58.80 19.09
CA ASN A 435 39.05 59.67 19.25
C ASN A 435 38.68 60.97 19.99
N GLU A 436 37.42 61.39 19.92
CA GLU A 436 36.86 62.58 20.58
C GLU A 436 35.38 62.38 20.92
N ASP A 437 34.84 63.20 21.82
CA ASP A 437 33.42 63.17 22.18
C ASP A 437 32.55 63.55 20.98
N ALA A 438 31.45 62.80 20.77
CA ALA A 438 30.54 63.05 19.65
C ALA A 438 29.11 62.61 20.00
N MET A 439 28.11 63.09 19.26
CA MET A 439 26.73 62.64 19.38
C MET A 439 26.40 61.74 18.19
N MET A 440 25.95 60.51 18.43
CA MET A 440 25.41 59.62 17.39
C MET A 440 23.89 59.76 17.37
N SER A 441 23.28 59.95 16.20
CA SER A 441 21.82 60.03 16.02
C SER A 441 21.33 58.91 15.11
N GLY A 442 20.08 58.47 15.26
CA GLY A 442 19.37 57.57 14.35
C GLY A 442 18.68 58.30 13.21
N THR A 443 18.02 57.55 12.32
CA THR A 443 17.00 58.10 11.41
C THR A 443 15.72 58.43 12.21
N PRO A 444 14.95 59.48 11.83
CA PRO A 444 13.71 59.88 12.52
C PRO A 444 12.62 58.80 12.59
#